data_AF-A0AAW9J1R9-F1
#
_entry.id   AF-A0AAW9J1R9-F1
#
_cell.length_a   1.000
_cell.length_b   1.000
_cell.length_c   1.000
_cell.angle_alpha   90.00
_cell.angle_beta   90.00
_cell.angle_gamma   90.00
#
_symmetry.space_group_name_H-M   'P 1'
#
loop_
_entity.id
_entity.type
_entity.pdbx_description
1 polymer ?
#
loop_
_entity_poly.entity_id
_entity_poly.type
_entity_poly.pdbx_seq_one_letter_code
_entity_poly.pdbx_strand_id
1 'polypeptide(L)'
;MEKYKVCSGCKIKKPLSEFNKHKDLSYGKQNYCKECNKVRACQKLDSYYKGNYIYMFLENFKILYVGSTTNIYERMTEHIHVDKLKQYKKINGVILYKVDNSLDIDCLRFLEYEFIYIFNPLLNTDRSYPRKGMSLDKTLELREEVEKVLVNNRFIVIGNLSKKNQRYKFLKSITKVFNELNFYKK
;
A
#
# COMPACT_ATOMS: atom_id res chain seq x y z
N MET A 1 -18.76 32.72 -23.96
CA MET A 1 -19.27 32.72 -22.57
C MET A 1 -18.74 31.50 -21.83
N GLU A 2 -18.08 31.70 -20.70
CA GLU A 2 -17.62 30.60 -19.85
C GLU A 2 -18.82 30.00 -19.09
N LYS A 3 -19.05 28.69 -19.23
CA LYS A 3 -20.14 27.99 -18.54
C LYS A 3 -19.66 27.56 -17.15
N TYR A 4 -20.51 27.70 -16.14
CA TYR A 4 -20.21 27.35 -14.74
C TYR A 4 -21.09 26.20 -14.24
N LYS A 5 -20.58 25.41 -13.29
CA LYS A 5 -21.31 24.33 -12.60
C LYS A 5 -20.98 24.34 -11.10
N VAL A 6 -21.96 24.00 -10.27
CA VAL A 6 -21.77 23.83 -8.82
C VAL A 6 -21.23 22.42 -8.56
N CYS A 7 -20.13 22.32 -7.82
CA CYS A 7 -19.54 21.05 -7.43
C CYS A 7 -20.38 20.36 -6.34
N SER A 8 -20.76 19.09 -6.53
CA SER A 8 -21.53 18.34 -5.50
C SER A 8 -20.73 18.04 -4.24
N GLY A 9 -19.39 18.12 -4.29
CA GLY A 9 -18.49 17.92 -3.15
C GLY A 9 -18.36 19.18 -2.29
N CYS A 10 -17.63 20.19 -2.77
CA CYS A 10 -17.38 21.42 -2.02
C CYS A 10 -18.50 22.46 -2.08
N LYS A 11 -19.55 22.24 -2.88
CA LYS A 11 -20.69 23.16 -3.07
C LYS A 11 -20.34 24.54 -3.66
N ILE A 12 -19.12 24.72 -4.17
CA ILE A 12 -18.66 25.97 -4.82
C ILE A 12 -19.00 25.95 -6.32
N LYS A 13 -19.45 27.09 -6.85
CA LYS A 13 -19.64 27.35 -8.30
C LYS A 13 -18.28 27.53 -8.96
N LYS A 14 -17.92 26.65 -9.91
CA LYS A 14 -16.63 26.69 -10.63
C LYS A 14 -16.86 26.63 -12.16
N PRO A 15 -15.91 27.11 -12.99
CA PRO A 15 -15.97 26.95 -14.44
C PRO A 15 -16.04 25.47 -14.86
N LEU A 16 -16.67 25.15 -16.00
CA LEU A 16 -16.73 23.78 -16.53
C LEU A 16 -15.34 23.17 -16.85
N SER A 17 -14.31 24.01 -17.00
CA SER A 17 -12.91 23.58 -17.16
C SER A 17 -12.36 22.90 -15.89
N GLU A 18 -12.90 23.22 -14.71
CA GLU A 18 -12.55 22.63 -13.42
C GLU A 18 -13.20 21.25 -13.18
N PHE A 19 -13.94 20.73 -14.17
CA PHE A 19 -14.58 19.42 -14.12
C PHE A 19 -14.06 18.49 -15.22
N ASN A 20 -13.81 17.23 -14.86
CA ASN A 20 -13.44 16.21 -15.82
C ASN A 20 -14.62 15.86 -16.74
N LYS A 21 -14.32 15.49 -17.99
CA LYS A 21 -15.34 15.03 -18.95
C LYS A 21 -15.96 13.71 -18.46
N HIS A 22 -17.27 13.56 -18.61
CA HIS A 22 -18.00 12.32 -18.37
C HIS A 22 -19.05 12.17 -19.47
N LYS A 23 -18.96 11.11 -20.28
CA LYS A 23 -19.79 10.95 -21.48
C LYS A 23 -21.27 10.75 -21.14
N ASP A 24 -21.55 10.05 -20.04
CA ASP A 24 -22.91 9.62 -19.69
C ASP A 24 -23.68 10.59 -18.77
N LEU A 25 -23.17 11.78 -18.51
CA LEU A 25 -23.86 12.78 -17.67
C LEU A 25 -24.45 13.90 -18.52
N SER A 26 -25.59 14.44 -18.11
CA SER A 26 -26.39 15.44 -18.84
C SER A 26 -25.61 16.68 -19.32
N TYR A 27 -24.49 17.01 -18.68
CA TYR A 27 -23.62 18.15 -19.03
C TYR A 27 -22.29 17.73 -19.67
N GLY A 28 -22.09 16.45 -19.98
CA GLY A 28 -20.81 15.92 -20.46
C GLY A 28 -19.66 16.03 -19.44
N LYS A 29 -19.99 16.29 -18.17
CA LYS A 29 -19.05 16.67 -17.10
C LYS A 29 -19.42 16.01 -15.78
N GLN A 30 -18.40 15.57 -15.05
CA GLN A 30 -18.51 15.01 -13.70
C GLN A 30 -19.30 15.91 -12.75
N ASN A 31 -19.87 15.33 -11.68
CA ASN A 31 -20.58 16.07 -10.64
C ASN A 31 -19.65 16.75 -9.62
N TYR A 32 -18.41 16.26 -9.52
CA TYR A 32 -17.37 16.81 -8.66
C TYR A 32 -16.32 17.56 -9.49
N CYS A 33 -15.78 18.67 -8.96
CA CYS A 33 -14.62 19.32 -9.54
C CYS A 33 -13.39 18.40 -9.47
N LYS A 34 -12.34 18.73 -10.21
CA LYS A 34 -11.08 17.97 -10.26
C LYS A 34 -10.49 17.76 -8.86
N GLU A 35 -10.50 18.78 -8.02
CA GLU A 35 -9.99 18.71 -6.64
C GLU A 35 -10.81 17.73 -5.78
N CYS A 36 -12.14 17.89 -5.72
CA CYS A 36 -12.99 16.98 -4.97
C CYS A 36 -12.92 15.54 -5.51
N ASN A 37 -12.74 15.36 -6.82
CA ASN A 37 -12.50 14.04 -7.41
C ASN A 37 -11.17 13.44 -6.95
N LYS A 38 -10.09 14.23 -6.85
CA LYS A 38 -8.81 13.76 -6.30
C LYS A 38 -8.96 13.31 -4.86
N VAL A 39 -9.58 14.14 -4.01
CA VAL A 39 -9.82 13.81 -2.59
C VAL A 39 -10.65 12.54 -2.44
N ARG A 40 -11.77 12.44 -3.17
CA ARG A 40 -12.65 11.27 -3.15
C ARG A 40 -11.96 10.01 -3.67
N ALA A 41 -11.10 10.13 -4.69
CA ALA A 41 -10.30 9.02 -5.18
C ALA A 41 -9.30 8.57 -4.10
N CYS A 42 -8.59 9.49 -3.44
CA CYS A 42 -7.70 9.17 -2.34
C CYS A 42 -8.43 8.48 -1.17
N GLN A 43 -9.60 8.98 -0.76
CA GLN A 43 -10.41 8.36 0.31
C GLN A 43 -10.88 6.95 -0.06
N LYS A 44 -11.29 6.73 -1.31
CA LYS A 44 -11.65 5.39 -1.78
C LYS A 44 -10.46 4.45 -1.75
N LEU A 45 -9.29 4.90 -2.23
CA LEU A 45 -8.07 4.09 -2.20
C LEU A 45 -7.66 3.79 -0.76
N ASP A 46 -7.69 4.77 0.13
CA ASP A 46 -7.41 4.61 1.55
C ASP A 46 -8.26 3.50 2.19
N SER A 47 -9.58 3.58 2.01
CA SER A 47 -10.50 2.55 2.51
C SER A 47 -10.31 1.18 1.87
N TYR A 48 -9.95 1.14 0.58
CA TYR A 48 -9.76 -0.10 -0.18
C TYR A 48 -8.45 -0.82 0.18
N TYR A 49 -7.38 -0.05 0.44
CA TYR A 49 -6.07 -0.57 0.80
C TYR A 49 -5.86 -0.75 2.29
N LYS A 50 -6.89 -0.45 3.09
CA LYS A 50 -6.93 -0.77 4.52
C LYS A 50 -6.96 -2.29 4.72
N GLY A 51 -6.08 -2.75 5.60
CA GLY A 51 -5.95 -4.15 5.98
C GLY A 51 -4.53 -4.46 6.45
N ASN A 52 -4.35 -5.61 7.06
CA ASN A 52 -3.05 -6.03 7.56
C ASN A 52 -2.17 -6.55 6.42
N TYR A 53 -0.98 -5.99 6.27
CA TYR A 53 0.00 -6.41 5.28
C TYR A 53 1.39 -6.53 5.90
N ILE A 54 2.09 -7.60 5.54
CA ILE A 54 3.55 -7.61 5.51
C ILE A 54 3.98 -7.23 4.09
N TYR A 55 4.93 -6.33 3.94
CA TYR A 55 5.48 -5.95 2.65
C TYR A 55 6.99 -6.09 2.65
N MET A 56 7.53 -6.46 1.49
CA MET A 56 8.95 -6.72 1.32
C MET A 56 9.46 -6.00 0.09
N PHE A 57 10.60 -5.32 0.21
CA PHE A 57 11.28 -4.71 -0.91
C PHE A 57 12.36 -5.62 -1.45
N LEU A 58 12.46 -5.70 -2.78
CA LEU A 58 13.38 -6.60 -3.46
C LEU A 58 14.32 -5.86 -4.39
N GLU A 59 15.54 -6.37 -4.46
CA GLU A 59 16.50 -6.10 -5.51
C GLU A 59 17.05 -7.43 -6.04
N ASN A 60 16.81 -7.72 -7.32
CA ASN A 60 17.37 -8.90 -8.01
C ASN A 60 17.11 -10.19 -7.22
N PHE A 61 15.85 -10.40 -6.80
CA PHE A 61 15.39 -11.53 -5.99
C PHE A 61 15.96 -11.59 -4.55
N LYS A 62 16.75 -10.60 -4.12
CA LYS A 62 17.16 -10.46 -2.71
C LYS A 62 16.18 -9.56 -1.97
N ILE A 63 15.74 -10.00 -0.79
CA ILE A 63 14.90 -9.20 0.10
C ILE A 63 15.79 -8.16 0.79
N LEU A 64 15.52 -6.89 0.54
CA LEU A 64 16.25 -5.77 1.11
C LEU A 64 15.65 -5.28 2.41
N TYR A 65 14.33 -5.30 2.53
CA TYR A 65 13.59 -4.75 3.65
C TYR A 65 12.28 -5.49 3.84
N VAL A 66 11.86 -5.64 5.09
CA VAL A 66 10.54 -6.16 5.49
C VAL A 66 9.88 -5.12 6.40
N GLY A 67 8.58 -4.90 6.24
CA GLY A 67 7.81 -4.10 7.19
C GLY A 67 6.35 -4.53 7.26
N SER A 68 5.62 -4.04 8.26
CA SER A 68 4.17 -4.20 8.37
C SER A 68 3.39 -2.90 8.26
N THR A 69 2.11 -3.01 7.92
CA THR A 69 1.18 -1.87 7.90
C THR A 69 -0.28 -2.32 7.91
N THR A 70 -1.17 -1.47 8.40
CA THR A 70 -2.63 -1.59 8.31
C THR A 70 -3.22 -0.84 7.11
N ASN A 71 -2.36 -0.13 6.36
CA ASN A 71 -2.71 0.60 5.16
C ASN A 71 -1.49 0.64 4.21
N ILE A 72 -1.54 -0.15 3.15
CA ILE A 72 -0.41 -0.28 2.23
C ILE A 72 -0.22 0.98 1.37
N TYR A 73 -1.29 1.69 1.04
CA TYR A 73 -1.20 2.90 0.21
C TYR A 73 -0.49 4.04 0.97
N GLU A 74 -0.90 4.27 2.21
CA GLU A 74 -0.28 5.26 3.10
C GLU A 74 1.19 4.92 3.33
N ARG A 75 1.48 3.66 3.72
CA ARG A 75 2.86 3.22 3.98
C ARG A 75 3.78 3.36 2.77
N MET A 76 3.31 3.00 1.57
CA MET A 76 4.11 3.20 0.35
C MET A 76 4.33 4.69 0.07
N THR A 77 3.34 5.53 0.33
CA THR A 77 3.45 6.99 0.18
C THR A 77 4.49 7.58 1.12
N GLU A 78 4.52 7.15 2.38
CA GLU A 78 5.54 7.56 3.36
C GLU A 78 6.96 7.24 2.87
N HIS A 79 7.21 6.03 2.37
CA HIS A 79 8.53 5.66 1.83
C HIS A 79 8.98 6.58 0.69
N ILE A 80 8.03 7.07 -0.13
CA ILE A 80 8.30 8.00 -1.24
C ILE A 80 8.61 9.42 -0.77
N HIS A 81 7.94 9.89 0.28
CA HIS A 81 8.03 11.26 0.75
C HIS A 81 9.22 11.49 1.69
N VAL A 82 9.57 10.50 2.52
CA VAL A 82 10.58 10.66 3.57
C VAL A 82 12.02 10.53 3.02
N ASP A 83 12.24 10.55 1.70
CA ASP A 83 13.54 10.33 1.05
C ASP A 83 14.25 9.02 1.48
N LYS A 84 13.58 8.14 2.25
CA LYS A 84 14.04 6.79 2.58
C LYS A 84 14.25 5.99 1.30
N LEU A 85 13.56 6.26 0.20
CA LEU A 85 13.88 5.67 -1.11
C LEU A 85 15.25 6.05 -1.69
N LYS A 86 15.96 7.05 -1.16
CA LYS A 86 17.35 7.36 -1.56
C LYS A 86 18.37 6.30 -1.09
N GLN A 87 18.14 5.63 0.05
CA GLN A 87 18.91 4.43 0.44
C GLN A 87 18.49 3.20 -0.38
N TYR A 88 17.32 3.23 -1.00
CA TYR A 88 16.71 2.13 -1.74
C TYR A 88 16.88 2.21 -3.28
N LYS A 89 17.93 2.88 -3.79
CA LYS A 89 18.19 3.16 -5.24
C LYS A 89 18.04 1.97 -6.20
N LYS A 90 18.05 0.75 -5.66
CA LYS A 90 18.07 -0.49 -6.43
C LYS A 90 16.82 -1.38 -6.27
N ILE A 91 15.77 -0.93 -5.56
CA ILE A 91 14.52 -1.69 -5.49
C ILE A 91 13.95 -1.87 -6.90
N ASN A 92 13.73 -3.13 -7.29
CA ASN A 92 13.05 -3.49 -8.53
C ASN A 92 11.78 -4.32 -8.30
N GLY A 93 11.42 -4.68 -7.07
CA GLY A 93 10.19 -5.40 -6.77
C GLY A 93 9.62 -5.13 -5.39
N VAL A 94 8.33 -5.42 -5.23
CA VAL A 94 7.65 -5.40 -3.93
C VAL A 94 6.83 -6.68 -3.81
N ILE A 95 6.95 -7.40 -2.69
CA ILE A 95 6.02 -8.48 -2.35
C ILE A 95 5.09 -7.97 -1.26
N LEU A 96 3.80 -8.22 -1.43
CA LEU A 96 2.78 -7.96 -0.42
C LEU A 96 2.22 -9.30 0.06
N TYR A 97 2.24 -9.52 1.36
CA TYR A 97 1.58 -10.63 2.00
C TYR A 97 0.40 -10.08 2.77
N LYS A 98 -0.81 -10.37 2.28
CA LYS A 98 -2.04 -9.92 2.93
C LYS A 98 -2.34 -10.85 4.09
N VAL A 99 -2.47 -10.27 5.27
CA VAL A 99 -2.77 -10.95 6.51
C VAL A 99 -4.25 -10.74 6.83
N ASP A 100 -4.87 -11.70 7.49
CA ASP A 100 -6.22 -11.55 8.02
C ASP A 100 -6.31 -10.29 8.90
N ASN A 101 -7.41 -9.55 8.74
CA ASN A 101 -7.70 -8.34 9.49
C ASN A 101 -8.16 -8.63 10.93
N SER A 102 -8.49 -9.89 11.25
CA SER A 102 -8.76 -10.33 12.62
C SER A 102 -7.51 -10.33 13.49
N LEU A 103 -6.33 -10.39 12.88
CA LEU A 103 -5.05 -10.36 13.59
C LEU A 103 -4.81 -8.97 14.20
N ASP A 104 -4.48 -8.94 15.49
CA ASP A 104 -4.15 -7.68 16.14
C ASP A 104 -2.79 -7.12 15.68
N ILE A 105 -2.50 -5.88 16.11
CA ILE A 105 -1.29 -5.16 15.69
C ILE A 105 0.01 -5.74 16.28
N ASP A 106 -0.05 -6.38 17.44
CA ASP A 106 1.11 -6.97 18.10
C ASP A 106 1.48 -8.29 17.44
N CYS A 107 0.50 -9.11 17.08
CA CYS A 107 0.66 -10.28 16.24
C CYS A 107 1.18 -9.92 14.83
N LEU A 108 0.67 -8.83 14.23
CA LEU A 108 1.18 -8.33 12.94
C LEU A 108 2.66 -7.90 13.03
N ARG A 109 3.05 -7.24 14.12
CA ARG A 109 4.45 -6.89 14.39
C ARG A 109 5.30 -8.11 14.67
N PHE A 110 4.77 -9.09 15.42
CA PHE A 110 5.46 -10.34 15.66
C PHE A 110 5.76 -11.08 14.35
N LEU A 111 4.79 -11.14 13.45
CA LEU A 111 4.96 -11.71 12.11
C LEU A 111 5.99 -10.93 11.26
N GLU A 112 6.05 -9.60 11.37
CA GLU A 112 7.12 -8.81 10.76
C GLU A 112 8.50 -9.24 11.28
N TYR A 113 8.65 -9.44 12.58
CA TYR A 113 9.91 -9.90 13.20
C TYR A 113 10.29 -11.32 12.76
N GLU A 114 9.34 -12.25 12.67
CA GLU A 114 9.57 -13.59 12.11
C GLU A 114 10.12 -13.50 10.68
N PHE A 115 9.52 -12.65 9.84
CA PHE A 115 9.98 -12.46 8.47
C PHE A 115 11.38 -11.82 8.42
N ILE A 116 11.66 -10.83 9.28
CA ILE A 116 12.99 -10.23 9.38
C ILE A 116 14.02 -11.28 9.81
N TYR A 117 13.69 -12.14 10.77
CA TYR A 117 14.57 -13.20 11.24
C TYR A 117 14.86 -14.23 10.14
N ILE A 118 13.81 -14.73 9.48
CA ILE A 118 13.91 -15.74 8.43
C ILE A 118 14.67 -15.21 7.20
N PHE A 119 14.32 -14.01 6.73
CA PHE A 119 14.88 -13.47 5.49
C PHE A 119 16.16 -12.65 5.69
N ASN A 120 16.48 -12.27 6.93
CA ASN A 120 17.64 -11.47 7.32
C ASN A 120 17.91 -10.28 6.36
N PRO A 121 16.92 -9.40 6.14
CA PRO A 121 16.98 -8.35 5.15
C PRO A 121 18.06 -7.32 5.46
N LEU A 122 18.74 -6.84 4.42
CA LEU A 122 19.90 -5.95 4.55
C LEU A 122 19.61 -4.63 5.27
N LEU A 123 18.40 -4.09 5.12
CA LEU A 123 18.06 -2.72 5.50
C LEU A 123 17.19 -2.61 6.75
N ASN A 124 16.77 -3.73 7.36
CA ASN A 124 16.19 -3.71 8.70
C ASN A 124 17.33 -3.56 9.72
N THR A 125 17.26 -2.50 10.53
CA THR A 125 18.29 -2.12 11.50
C THR A 125 18.22 -2.93 12.79
N ASP A 126 17.02 -3.35 13.19
CA ASP A 126 16.80 -4.27 14.30
C ASP A 126 16.45 -5.64 13.72
N ARG A 127 17.30 -6.63 14.03
CA ARG A 127 17.15 -8.04 13.63
C ARG A 127 17.13 -8.97 14.84
N SER A 128 16.98 -8.40 16.04
CA SER A 128 16.92 -9.20 17.26
C SER A 128 15.65 -10.05 17.27
N TYR A 129 15.82 -11.35 17.51
CA TYR A 129 14.71 -12.30 17.63
C TYR A 129 14.94 -13.23 18.84
N PRO A 130 13.94 -13.42 19.73
CA PRO A 130 12.71 -12.63 19.83
C PRO A 130 13.03 -11.16 20.16
N ARG A 131 12.04 -10.28 20.01
CA ARG A 131 12.22 -8.83 20.26
C ARG A 131 12.82 -8.62 21.65
N LYS A 132 13.89 -7.83 21.73
CA LYS A 132 14.59 -7.57 23.00
C LYS A 132 13.60 -7.13 24.10
N GLY A 133 13.53 -7.90 25.19
CA GLY A 133 12.63 -7.64 26.32
C GLY A 133 11.27 -8.36 26.28
N MET A 134 11.01 -9.22 25.27
CA MET A 134 9.81 -10.05 25.23
C MET A 134 10.02 -11.36 26.03
N SER A 135 9.04 -11.74 26.85
CA SER A 135 9.07 -13.03 27.57
C SER A 135 8.84 -14.21 26.63
N LEU A 136 9.30 -15.39 27.03
CA LEU A 136 9.08 -16.63 26.28
C LEU A 136 7.58 -16.94 26.17
N ASP A 137 6.83 -16.81 27.26
CA ASP A 137 5.39 -17.06 27.28
C ASP A 137 4.65 -16.18 26.29
N LYS A 138 4.99 -14.88 26.24
CA LYS A 138 4.36 -13.96 25.28
C LYS A 138 4.75 -14.28 23.83
N THR A 139 5.96 -14.76 23.61
CA THR A 139 6.44 -15.19 22.29
C THR A 139 5.64 -16.40 21.80
N LEU A 140 5.40 -17.38 22.67
CA LEU A 140 4.63 -18.57 22.34
C LEU A 140 3.16 -18.24 22.05
N GLU A 141 2.54 -17.39 22.88
CA GLU A 141 1.16 -16.91 22.68
C GLU A 141 0.98 -16.25 21.30
N LEU A 142 1.87 -15.31 20.96
CA LEU A 142 1.82 -14.61 19.67
C LEU A 142 2.04 -15.56 18.48
N ARG A 143 2.90 -16.57 18.65
CA ARG A 143 3.16 -17.57 17.61
C ARG A 143 1.93 -18.41 17.33
N GLU A 144 1.26 -18.91 18.37
CA GLU A 144 0.03 -19.69 18.21
C GLU A 144 -1.07 -18.91 17.47
N GLU A 145 -1.24 -17.62 17.79
CA GLU A 145 -2.20 -16.75 17.10
C GLU A 145 -1.83 -16.51 15.63
N VAL A 146 -0.55 -16.29 15.34
CA VAL A 146 -0.07 -16.11 13.96
C VAL A 146 -0.22 -17.39 13.13
N GLU A 147 0.08 -18.56 13.68
CA GLU A 147 -0.03 -19.85 12.97
C GLU A 147 -1.47 -20.12 12.50
N LYS A 148 -2.47 -19.76 13.31
CA LYS A 148 -3.90 -19.88 12.94
C LYS A 148 -4.25 -19.13 11.65
N VAL A 149 -3.61 -17.98 11.41
CA VAL A 149 -3.91 -17.14 10.24
C VAL A 149 -3.02 -17.43 9.04
N LEU A 150 -1.80 -17.96 9.23
CA LEU A 150 -0.87 -18.24 8.13
C LEU A 150 -1.41 -19.24 7.09
N VAL A 151 -2.26 -20.18 7.51
CA VAL A 151 -2.82 -21.23 6.62
C VAL A 151 -3.75 -20.66 5.54
N ASN A 152 -4.37 -19.50 5.78
CA ASN A 152 -5.40 -18.94 4.90
C ASN A 152 -4.92 -17.75 4.05
N ASN A 153 -3.70 -17.26 4.30
CA ASN A 153 -3.21 -16.03 3.71
C ASN A 153 -2.54 -16.26 2.35
N ARG A 154 -2.55 -15.22 1.50
CA ARG A 154 -2.05 -15.28 0.12
C ARG A 154 -0.92 -14.26 -0.10
N PHE A 155 0.14 -14.71 -0.78
CA PHE A 155 1.16 -13.82 -1.31
C PHE A 155 0.68 -13.16 -2.61
N ILE A 156 0.92 -11.86 -2.70
CA ILE A 156 0.71 -11.04 -3.90
C ILE A 156 2.08 -10.48 -4.30
N VAL A 157 2.62 -10.95 -5.42
CA VAL A 157 3.92 -10.50 -5.93
C VAL A 157 3.71 -9.36 -6.92
N ILE A 158 4.39 -8.23 -6.71
CA ILE A 158 4.35 -7.06 -7.59
C ILE A 158 5.71 -6.92 -8.28
N GLY A 159 5.77 -7.27 -9.56
CA GLY A 159 7.01 -7.38 -10.35
C GLY A 159 7.52 -6.11 -11.06
N ASN A 160 8.85 -6.07 -11.20
CA ASN A 160 9.78 -5.26 -12.01
C ASN A 160 9.54 -3.75 -12.25
N LEU A 161 10.16 -2.91 -11.42
CA LEU A 161 10.26 -1.46 -11.58
C LEU A 161 11.49 -1.09 -12.42
N SER A 162 11.34 -0.99 -13.75
CA SER A 162 12.46 -0.64 -14.66
C SER A 162 13.15 0.69 -14.26
N LYS A 163 14.49 0.72 -14.33
CA LYS A 163 15.40 1.83 -13.95
C LYS A 163 15.07 3.23 -14.51
N LYS A 164 14.24 3.37 -15.54
CA LYS A 164 14.10 4.62 -16.29
C LYS A 164 13.09 5.64 -15.72
N ASN A 165 12.33 5.34 -14.66
CA ASN A 165 11.31 6.28 -14.11
C ASN A 165 10.83 5.90 -12.68
N GLN A 166 11.74 5.80 -11.72
CA GLN A 166 11.49 5.19 -10.40
C GLN A 166 10.39 5.87 -9.55
N ARG A 167 10.15 7.19 -9.63
CA ARG A 167 9.17 7.88 -8.74
C ARG A 167 7.73 7.86 -9.28
N TYR A 168 7.53 8.09 -10.58
CA TYR A 168 6.21 8.16 -11.20
C TYR A 168 5.69 6.78 -11.65
N LYS A 169 6.57 5.83 -11.99
CA LYS A 169 6.16 4.45 -12.27
C LYS A 169 5.97 3.63 -11.01
N PHE A 170 6.57 3.91 -9.86
CA PHE A 170 6.30 3.11 -8.65
C PHE A 170 4.83 3.19 -8.23
N LEU A 171 4.28 4.41 -8.08
CA LEU A 171 2.85 4.61 -7.84
C LEU A 171 2.00 4.10 -9.01
N LYS A 172 2.37 4.36 -10.27
CA LYS A 172 1.59 3.90 -11.43
C LYS A 172 1.65 2.39 -11.64
N SER A 173 2.73 1.72 -11.27
CA SER A 173 2.92 0.26 -11.30
C SER A 173 2.22 -0.39 -10.12
N ILE A 174 2.23 0.22 -8.94
CA ILE A 174 1.42 -0.21 -7.80
C ILE A 174 -0.07 -0.05 -8.12
N THR A 175 -0.51 1.11 -8.62
CA THR A 175 -1.90 1.33 -9.07
C THR A 175 -2.26 0.45 -10.27
N LYS A 176 -1.36 0.24 -11.24
CA LYS A 176 -1.58 -0.65 -12.40
C LYS A 176 -1.64 -2.11 -11.96
N VAL A 177 -0.78 -2.56 -11.06
CA VAL A 177 -0.79 -3.93 -10.52
C VAL A 177 -2.02 -4.13 -9.64
N PHE A 178 -2.41 -3.15 -8.83
CA PHE A 178 -3.68 -3.20 -8.11
C PHE A 178 -4.91 -3.16 -9.04
N ASN A 179 -4.83 -2.49 -10.18
CA ASN A 179 -5.88 -2.53 -11.22
C ASN A 179 -5.87 -3.85 -12.01
N GLU A 180 -4.71 -4.46 -12.23
CA GLU A 180 -4.57 -5.78 -12.88
C GLU A 180 -4.98 -6.93 -11.95
N LEU A 181 -4.77 -6.79 -10.63
CA LEU A 181 -5.33 -7.68 -9.60
C LEU A 181 -6.88 -7.62 -9.53
N ASN A 182 -7.49 -6.51 -9.98
CA ASN A 182 -8.95 -6.40 -10.14
C ASN A 182 -9.47 -7.09 -11.42
N PHE A 183 -8.63 -7.60 -12.32
CA PHE A 183 -9.08 -8.39 -13.48
C PHE A 183 -9.38 -9.87 -13.15
N TYR A 184 -9.02 -10.35 -11.96
CA TYR A 184 -9.36 -11.69 -11.47
C TYR A 184 -10.58 -11.72 -10.53
N LYS A 185 -11.38 -10.65 -10.50
CA LYS A 185 -12.74 -10.68 -9.94
C LYS A 185 -13.75 -10.47 -11.06
N LYS A 186 -14.06 -11.57 -11.76
CA LYS A 186 -15.39 -11.82 -12.31
C LYS A 186 -16.03 -12.89 -11.45
#